data_AF-A0A9D6YPX0-F1
#
_entry.id   AF-A0A9D6YPX0-F1
#
_cell.length_a   1.000
_cell.length_b   1.000
_cell.length_c   1.000
_cell.angle_alpha   90.00
_cell.angle_beta   90.00
_cell.angle_gamma   90.00
#
_symmetry.space_group_name_H-M   'P 1'
#
loop_
_entity.id
_entity.type
_entity.pdbx_description
1 polymer ?
#
loop_
_entity_poly.entity_id
_entity_poly.type
_entity_poly.pdbx_seq_one_letter_code
_entity_poly.pdbx_strand_id
1 'polypeptide(L)'
;MKAKGIKTAPLSLIFCILADHLKNVTGSIITSIVKYFCFIIVVIISTITVPHHSNATVNDTRYYIELRGKIKRHLYNHKLHENIVDSALILISNATKEVTKTCYSDQSGRCQFKLPMNEQFEIQISKKGYVAKIINVDTRIPEKKFSVYTLIFDIYLFEDIQGLDVSMLKSPIAKVIFNNDSNSFVYDHLYTYKINEKMKKIYRDYYRQYMISSKNIPNNPPQEYVVFQIQLMALNNRLPLKSSLFSECGRVNECYINGLYKYTVGEFRSLSHAKSVLSGIMFLGFTDAFIVAVKGKERIPISKALTLLNQ
;
A
#
# COMPACT_ATOMS: atom_id res chain seq x y z
N MET A 1 82.53 26.60 24.22
CA MET A 1 81.62 27.59 23.59
C MET A 1 80.20 27.33 24.08
N LYS A 2 79.54 28.33 24.68
CA LYS A 2 78.17 28.24 25.22
C LYS A 2 77.14 28.30 24.09
N ALA A 3 76.19 27.36 24.05
CA ALA A 3 74.98 27.49 23.22
C ALA A 3 73.97 28.42 23.94
N LYS A 4 73.57 29.51 23.27
CA LYS A 4 72.46 30.37 23.70
C LYS A 4 71.14 29.69 23.32
N GLY A 5 70.32 29.37 24.32
CA GLY A 5 68.95 28.88 24.11
C GLY A 5 68.04 29.98 23.56
N ILE A 6 67.30 29.66 22.50
CA ILE A 6 66.22 30.51 21.95
C ILE A 6 64.98 30.26 22.82
N LYS A 7 64.51 31.29 23.54
CA LYS A 7 63.23 31.23 24.26
C LYS A 7 62.09 31.43 23.26
N THR A 8 61.30 30.40 23.01
CA THR A 8 60.05 30.49 22.24
C THR A 8 58.94 31.08 23.11
N ALA A 9 58.26 32.10 22.63
CA ALA A 9 57.11 32.70 23.31
C ALA A 9 55.94 31.69 23.38
N PRO A 10 55.14 31.69 24.46
CA PRO A 10 53.99 30.80 24.59
C PRO A 10 52.93 31.08 23.52
N LEU A 11 52.26 30.03 23.04
CA LEU A 11 51.26 30.05 21.95
C LEU A 11 50.15 31.11 22.14
N SER A 12 49.85 31.47 23.39
CA SER A 12 48.87 32.50 23.75
C SER A 12 49.25 33.91 23.29
N LEU A 13 50.55 34.22 23.24
CA LEU A 13 51.04 35.54 22.81
C LEU A 13 50.96 35.71 21.28
N ILE A 14 51.14 34.61 20.54
CA ILE A 14 51.01 34.58 19.07
C ILE A 14 49.54 34.76 18.67
N PHE A 15 48.60 34.17 19.41
CA PHE A 15 47.17 34.33 19.17
C PHE A 15 46.66 35.77 19.39
N CYS A 16 47.19 36.49 20.39
CA CYS A 16 46.82 37.89 20.61
C CYS A 16 47.31 38.83 19.51
N ILE A 17 48.53 38.64 19.01
CA ILE A 17 49.10 39.47 17.93
C ILE A 17 48.35 39.24 16.60
N LEU A 18 47.92 38.00 16.33
CA LEU A 18 47.10 37.68 15.16
C LEU A 18 45.68 38.27 15.25
N ALA A 19 45.08 38.31 16.45
CA ALA A 19 43.74 38.84 16.65
C ALA A 19 43.65 40.37 16.45
N ASP A 20 44.68 41.14 16.84
CA ASP A 20 44.69 42.59 16.62
C ASP A 20 45.04 42.98 15.18
N HIS A 21 45.80 42.15 14.45
CA HIS A 21 46.03 42.39 13.03
C HIS A 21 44.80 42.14 12.15
N LEU A 22 43.86 41.29 12.60
CA LEU A 22 42.63 40.98 11.88
C LEU A 22 41.51 42.02 12.05
N LYS A 23 41.59 42.91 13.05
CA LYS A 23 40.59 43.97 13.26
C LYS A 23 40.65 45.11 12.23
N ASN A 24 41.75 45.27 11.50
CA ASN A 24 41.95 46.36 10.54
C ASN A 24 41.83 45.95 9.06
N VAL A 25 41.21 44.80 8.79
CA VAL A 25 41.10 44.27 7.42
C VAL A 25 39.67 44.47 6.93
N THR A 26 39.52 45.28 5.88
CA THR A 26 38.20 45.58 5.26
C THR A 26 37.53 44.31 4.72
N GLY A 27 36.19 44.26 4.77
CA GLY A 27 35.39 43.06 4.54
C GLY A 27 35.59 42.33 3.19
N SER A 28 36.20 42.97 2.20
CA SER A 28 36.56 42.37 0.91
C SER A 28 37.72 41.35 1.00
N ILE A 29 38.68 41.59 1.90
CA ILE A 29 39.82 40.69 2.12
C ILE A 29 39.39 39.51 2.99
N ILE A 30 38.52 39.73 3.98
CA ILE A 30 37.94 38.65 4.80
C ILE A 30 37.11 37.70 3.94
N THR A 31 36.28 38.22 3.04
CA THR A 31 35.49 37.37 2.12
C THR A 31 36.38 36.60 1.14
N SER A 32 37.50 37.16 0.71
CA SER A 32 38.48 36.47 -0.13
C SER A 32 39.22 35.36 0.64
N ILE A 33 39.61 35.61 1.90
CA ILE A 33 40.27 34.62 2.77
C ILE A 33 39.29 33.49 3.12
N VAL A 34 38.02 33.80 3.43
CA VAL A 34 36.98 32.79 3.70
C VAL A 34 36.70 31.94 2.46
N LYS A 35 36.64 32.54 1.26
CA LYS A 35 36.51 31.80 0.00
C LYS A 35 37.72 30.90 -0.25
N TYR A 36 38.93 31.39 0.02
CA TYR A 36 40.16 30.62 -0.16
C TYR A 36 40.27 29.47 0.85
N PHE A 37 39.88 29.68 2.11
CA PHE A 37 39.79 28.62 3.12
C PHE A 37 38.70 27.60 2.79
N CYS A 38 37.52 28.04 2.30
CA CYS A 38 36.48 27.13 1.81
C CYS A 38 36.97 26.30 0.63
N PHE A 39 37.73 26.91 -0.29
CA PHE A 39 38.32 26.21 -1.43
C PHE A 39 39.37 25.18 -0.99
N ILE A 40 40.24 25.53 -0.03
CA ILE A 40 41.21 24.59 0.53
C ILE A 40 40.52 23.46 1.30
N ILE A 41 39.43 23.73 2.03
CA ILE A 41 38.63 22.68 2.69
C ILE A 41 37.98 21.75 1.65
N VAL A 42 37.46 22.28 0.53
CA VAL A 42 36.93 21.49 -0.59
C VAL A 42 38.02 20.65 -1.26
N VAL A 43 39.23 21.20 -1.43
CA VAL A 43 40.38 20.49 -2.01
C VAL A 43 40.92 19.40 -1.06
N ILE A 44 40.95 19.65 0.25
CA ILE A 44 41.34 18.66 1.25
C ILE A 44 40.29 17.55 1.35
N ILE A 45 38.98 17.86 1.27
CA ILE A 45 37.92 16.84 1.18
C ILE A 45 38.03 16.02 -0.11
N SER A 46 38.50 16.63 -1.22
CA SER A 46 38.71 15.91 -2.50
C SER A 46 39.97 15.03 -2.56
N THR A 47 40.90 15.19 -1.61
CA THR A 47 42.18 14.45 -1.59
C THR A 47 42.30 13.42 -0.47
N ILE A 48 41.36 13.41 0.49
CA ILE A 48 41.16 12.26 1.38
C ILE A 48 40.35 11.21 0.61
N THR A 49 41.01 10.53 -0.32
CA THR A 49 40.58 9.17 -0.67
C THR A 49 40.97 8.28 0.50
N VAL A 50 40.10 8.23 1.52
CA VAL A 50 40.08 7.05 2.38
C VAL A 50 39.94 5.88 1.41
N PRO A 51 40.78 4.84 1.47
CA PRO A 51 40.50 3.60 0.78
C PRO A 51 39.23 3.06 1.45
N HIS A 52 38.08 3.50 0.95
CA HIS A 52 36.85 2.82 1.19
C HIS A 52 37.11 1.48 0.52
N HIS A 53 37.34 0.46 1.35
CA HIS A 53 37.11 -0.91 0.97
C HIS A 53 35.61 -0.98 0.65
N SER A 54 35.26 -0.45 -0.53
CA SER A 54 34.00 -0.67 -1.16
C SER A 54 34.07 -2.15 -1.46
N ASN A 55 33.45 -2.93 -0.60
CA ASN A 55 32.71 -4.07 -1.10
C ASN A 55 31.60 -3.46 -1.97
N ALA A 56 31.99 -2.93 -3.14
CA ALA A 56 31.08 -2.66 -4.21
C ALA A 56 30.48 -4.02 -4.48
N THR A 57 29.28 -4.25 -3.95
CA THR A 57 28.42 -5.32 -4.41
C THR A 57 28.29 -5.03 -5.89
N VAL A 58 29.08 -5.75 -6.69
CA VAL A 58 28.93 -5.76 -8.14
C VAL A 58 27.49 -6.17 -8.35
N ASN A 59 26.66 -5.17 -8.63
CA ASN A 59 25.26 -5.38 -8.95
C ASN A 59 25.29 -5.99 -10.35
N ASP A 60 25.52 -7.29 -10.41
CA ASP A 60 25.60 -8.03 -11.65
C ASP A 60 24.22 -7.97 -12.29
N THR A 61 24.08 -7.07 -13.26
CA THR A 61 22.81 -6.73 -13.92
C THR A 61 22.20 -7.90 -14.67
N ARG A 62 22.91 -9.03 -14.78
CA ARG A 62 22.42 -10.30 -15.32
C ARG A 62 21.44 -11.02 -14.39
N TYR A 63 21.48 -10.75 -13.09
CA TYR A 63 20.63 -11.41 -12.09
C TYR A 63 19.72 -10.42 -11.38
N TYR A 64 18.43 -10.72 -11.38
CA TYR A 64 17.41 -9.84 -10.86
C TYR A 64 16.15 -10.63 -10.51
N ILE A 65 15.31 -10.01 -9.70
CA ILE A 65 13.90 -10.38 -9.63
C ILE A 65 13.10 -9.46 -10.54
N GLU A 66 12.32 -10.07 -11.43
CA GLU A 66 11.35 -9.37 -12.24
C GLU A 66 10.01 -9.35 -11.53
N LEU A 67 9.47 -8.17 -11.26
CA LEU A 67 8.13 -8.02 -10.71
C LEU A 67 7.16 -7.65 -11.82
N ARG A 68 6.06 -8.41 -11.91
CA ARG A 68 4.98 -8.20 -12.87
C ARG A 68 3.69 -7.97 -12.08
N GLY A 69 3.21 -6.73 -12.12
CA GLY A 69 2.10 -6.26 -11.32
C GLY A 69 0.84 -5.98 -12.13
N LYS A 70 -0.33 -6.08 -11.51
CA LYS A 70 -1.54 -5.39 -11.98
C LYS A 70 -2.12 -4.52 -10.87
N ILE A 71 -2.28 -3.23 -11.15
CA ILE A 71 -2.87 -2.25 -10.26
C ILE A 71 -4.35 -2.16 -10.57
N LYS A 72 -5.14 -2.37 -9.52
CA LYS A 72 -6.58 -2.51 -9.60
C LYS A 72 -7.26 -1.55 -8.63
N ARG A 73 -8.49 -1.18 -8.95
CA ARG A 73 -9.36 -0.44 -8.03
C ARG A 73 -10.05 -1.45 -7.12
N HIS A 74 -10.05 -1.17 -5.83
CA HIS A 74 -10.90 -1.85 -4.87
C HIS A 74 -12.32 -1.34 -5.06
N LEU A 75 -13.20 -2.20 -5.56
CA LEU A 75 -14.59 -1.84 -5.85
C LEU A 75 -15.50 -2.38 -4.75
N TYR A 76 -16.37 -1.51 -4.21
CA TYR A 76 -17.44 -1.88 -3.28
C TYR A 76 -18.37 -2.97 -3.84
N ASN A 77 -18.65 -2.92 -5.15
CA ASN A 77 -19.70 -3.73 -5.79
C ASN A 77 -19.25 -4.54 -7.01
N HIS A 78 -17.94 -4.78 -7.20
CA HIS A 78 -17.37 -5.53 -8.34
C HIS A 78 -18.17 -5.38 -9.66
N LYS A 79 -18.37 -4.14 -10.14
CA LYS A 79 -18.89 -3.91 -11.49
C LYS A 79 -17.92 -4.55 -12.50
N LEU A 80 -18.47 -5.23 -13.50
CA LEU A 80 -17.73 -6.00 -14.51
C LEU A 80 -16.94 -5.14 -15.52
N HIS A 81 -16.99 -3.82 -15.41
CA HIS A 81 -16.28 -2.92 -16.31
C HIS A 81 -15.24 -2.13 -15.50
N GLU A 82 -14.00 -2.63 -15.62
CA GLU A 82 -12.72 -2.02 -15.28
C GLU A 82 -12.48 -1.66 -13.81
N ASN A 83 -12.09 -2.69 -13.06
CA ASN A 83 -11.31 -2.57 -11.83
C ASN A 83 -9.84 -2.24 -12.10
N ILE A 84 -9.52 -1.52 -13.17
CA ILE A 84 -8.16 -1.18 -13.60
C ILE A 84 -7.78 0.19 -13.04
N VAL A 85 -6.53 0.35 -12.62
CA VAL A 85 -5.96 1.67 -12.34
C VAL A 85 -4.75 1.86 -13.25
N ASP A 86 -4.95 2.68 -14.28
CA ASP A 86 -3.87 3.14 -15.16
C ASP A 86 -3.03 4.24 -14.51
N SER A 87 -1.84 4.47 -15.05
CA SER A 87 -0.91 5.54 -14.66
C SER A 87 -0.74 5.68 -13.14
N ALA A 88 -0.82 4.58 -12.39
CA ALA A 88 -0.44 4.54 -10.99
C ALA A 88 1.08 4.67 -10.94
N LEU A 89 1.58 5.58 -10.12
CA LEU A 89 3.00 5.79 -9.89
C LEU A 89 3.56 4.65 -9.04
N ILE A 90 4.63 4.04 -9.49
CA ILE A 90 5.42 3.06 -8.73
C ILE A 90 6.80 3.68 -8.50
N LEU A 91 7.08 3.99 -7.23
CA LEU A 91 8.38 4.46 -6.75
C LEU A 91 9.11 3.32 -6.06
N ILE A 92 10.35 3.07 -6.45
CA ILE A 92 11.19 2.01 -5.92
C ILE A 92 12.37 2.66 -5.22
N SER A 93 12.45 2.48 -3.90
CA SER A 93 13.54 2.98 -3.08
C SER A 93 14.37 1.84 -2.53
N ASN A 94 15.68 2.06 -2.40
CA ASN A 94 16.58 1.11 -1.75
C ASN A 94 16.52 1.22 -0.21
N ALA A 95 17.42 0.50 0.47
CA ALA A 95 17.52 0.50 1.93
C ALA A 95 17.85 1.89 2.52
N THR A 96 18.51 2.78 1.77
CA THR A 96 18.83 4.16 2.20
C THR A 96 17.70 5.16 1.91
N LYS A 97 16.55 4.67 1.39
CA LYS A 97 15.39 5.47 0.94
C LYS A 97 15.65 6.30 -0.32
N GLU A 98 16.78 6.12 -0.98
CA GLU A 98 17.03 6.72 -2.30
C GLU A 98 16.13 6.07 -3.35
N VAL A 99 15.44 6.89 -4.15
CA VAL A 99 14.60 6.41 -5.26
C VAL A 99 15.51 5.94 -6.39
N THR A 100 15.57 4.64 -6.60
CA THR A 100 16.40 4.01 -7.64
C THR A 100 15.68 3.87 -8.96
N LYS A 101 14.34 3.82 -8.94
CA LYS A 101 13.52 3.69 -10.16
C LYS A 101 12.11 4.22 -9.95
N THR A 102 11.57 4.77 -11.04
CA THR A 102 10.19 5.22 -11.15
C THR A 102 9.55 4.60 -12.39
N CYS A 103 8.34 4.06 -12.27
CA CYS A 103 7.54 3.61 -13.40
C CYS A 103 6.04 3.81 -13.16
N TYR A 104 5.23 3.48 -14.17
CA TYR A 104 3.78 3.66 -14.12
C TYR A 104 3.05 2.40 -14.56
N SER A 105 1.81 2.21 -14.10
CA SER A 105 0.92 1.21 -14.70
C SER A 105 0.44 1.68 -16.08
N ASP A 106 0.29 0.73 -17.01
CA ASP A 106 -0.27 0.97 -18.34
C ASP A 106 -1.80 1.11 -18.33
N GLN A 107 -2.40 1.30 -19.50
CA GLN A 107 -3.87 1.42 -19.66
C GLN A 107 -4.63 0.18 -19.20
N SER A 108 -3.98 -0.98 -19.13
CA SER A 108 -4.54 -2.22 -18.60
C SER A 108 -4.26 -2.42 -17.11
N GLY A 109 -3.60 -1.45 -16.46
CA GLY A 109 -3.16 -1.47 -15.07
C GLY A 109 -1.90 -2.29 -14.83
N ARG A 110 -1.26 -2.84 -15.88
CA ARG A 110 -0.06 -3.67 -15.71
C ARG A 110 1.16 -2.80 -15.47
N CYS A 111 2.07 -3.26 -14.63
CA CYS A 111 3.39 -2.67 -14.46
C CYS A 111 4.46 -3.76 -14.38
N GLN A 112 5.69 -3.42 -14.78
CA GLN A 112 6.79 -4.37 -14.80
C GLN A 112 8.11 -3.65 -14.52
N PHE A 113 8.90 -4.22 -13.63
CA PHE A 113 10.24 -3.71 -13.31
C PHE A 113 11.14 -4.83 -12.78
N LYS A 114 12.44 -4.56 -12.76
CA LYS A 114 13.48 -5.47 -12.29
C LYS A 114 14.12 -4.85 -11.06
N LEU A 115 14.34 -5.64 -10.03
CA LEU A 115 15.15 -5.25 -8.88
C LEU A 115 16.45 -6.04 -8.92
N PRO A 116 17.59 -5.38 -8.71
CA PRO A 116 18.85 -6.10 -8.59
C PRO A 116 18.86 -6.95 -7.31
N MET A 117 19.77 -7.93 -7.27
CA MET A 117 19.89 -8.86 -6.15
C MET A 117 20.67 -8.27 -4.98
N ASN A 118 20.57 -8.95 -3.83
CA ASN A 118 21.37 -8.65 -2.63
C ASN A 118 21.10 -7.29 -1.96
N GLU A 119 19.89 -6.78 -2.11
CA GLU A 119 19.45 -5.50 -1.53
C GLU A 119 17.99 -5.55 -1.06
N GLN A 120 17.59 -4.60 -0.21
CA GLN A 120 16.20 -4.43 0.20
C GLN A 120 15.57 -3.24 -0.51
N PHE A 121 14.33 -3.42 -0.96
CA PHE A 121 13.56 -2.40 -1.65
C PHE A 121 12.24 -2.11 -0.95
N GLU A 122 11.85 -0.85 -0.99
CA GLU A 122 10.50 -0.40 -0.72
C GLU A 122 9.85 0.04 -2.03
N ILE A 123 8.69 -0.53 -2.33
CA ILE A 123 7.92 -0.24 -3.53
C ILE A 123 6.65 0.47 -3.08
N GLN A 124 6.55 1.76 -3.36
CA GLN A 124 5.35 2.55 -3.11
C GLN A 124 4.53 2.68 -4.39
N ILE A 125 3.27 2.26 -4.33
CA ILE A 125 2.29 2.37 -5.41
C ILE A 125 1.26 3.42 -5.02
N SER A 126 1.08 4.45 -5.85
CA SER A 126 0.16 5.56 -5.58
C SER A 126 -0.56 6.07 -6.84
N LYS A 127 -1.73 6.68 -6.66
CA LYS A 127 -2.49 7.40 -7.70
C LYS A 127 -3.27 8.50 -7.01
N LYS A 128 -3.35 9.69 -7.62
CA LYS A 128 -4.12 10.82 -7.07
C LYS A 128 -5.56 10.37 -6.79
N GLY A 129 -6.06 10.68 -5.59
CA GLY A 129 -7.40 10.28 -5.12
C GLY A 129 -7.48 8.87 -4.54
N TYR A 130 -6.37 8.15 -4.42
CA TYR A 130 -6.30 6.81 -3.84
C TYR A 130 -5.29 6.74 -2.69
N VAL A 131 -5.54 5.81 -1.78
CA VAL A 131 -4.62 5.50 -0.69
C VAL A 131 -3.46 4.67 -1.21
N ALA A 132 -2.24 5.19 -1.04
CA ALA A 132 -1.01 4.53 -1.46
C ALA A 132 -0.78 3.21 -0.71
N LYS A 133 -0.09 2.27 -1.37
CA LYS A 133 0.32 0.99 -0.81
C LYS A 133 1.83 0.83 -0.88
N ILE A 134 2.37 0.13 0.11
CA ILE A 134 3.81 -0.11 0.21
C ILE A 134 4.04 -1.62 0.26
N ILE A 135 4.99 -2.11 -0.54
CA ILE A 135 5.48 -3.50 -0.49
C ILE A 135 6.97 -3.46 -0.18
N ASN A 136 7.42 -4.32 0.74
CA ASN A 136 8.84 -4.53 0.98
C ASN A 136 9.31 -5.77 0.23
N VAL A 137 10.45 -5.69 -0.44
CA VAL A 137 11.06 -6.82 -1.15
C VAL A 137 12.50 -6.96 -0.71
N ASP A 138 12.83 -8.10 -0.10
CA ASP A 138 14.19 -8.44 0.27
C ASP A 138 14.76 -9.38 -0.78
N THR A 139 15.70 -8.91 -1.59
CA THR A 139 16.32 -9.68 -2.68
C THR A 139 17.60 -10.40 -2.25
N ARG A 140 17.94 -10.36 -0.95
CA ARG A 140 19.08 -11.09 -0.42
C ARG A 140 18.76 -12.58 -0.36
N ILE A 141 19.72 -13.39 -0.81
CA ILE A 141 19.61 -14.84 -0.85
C ILE A 141 20.82 -15.46 -0.14
N PRO A 142 20.67 -16.63 0.54
CA PRO A 142 21.74 -17.20 1.36
C PRO A 142 22.99 -17.61 0.58
N GLU A 143 22.78 -18.07 -0.66
CA GLU A 143 23.86 -18.44 -1.59
C GLU A 143 23.70 -17.65 -2.88
N LYS A 144 24.81 -17.19 -3.47
CA LYS A 144 24.79 -16.49 -4.75
C LYS A 144 24.30 -17.44 -5.85
N LYS A 145 23.01 -17.37 -6.14
CA LYS A 145 22.38 -18.06 -7.26
C LYS A 145 22.30 -17.12 -8.45
N PHE A 146 22.89 -17.58 -9.53
CA PHE A 146 22.92 -16.89 -10.81
C PHE A 146 21.65 -17.20 -11.61
N SER A 147 20.51 -16.65 -11.15
CA SER A 147 19.20 -16.88 -11.78
C SER A 147 18.41 -15.60 -11.94
N VAL A 148 17.46 -15.62 -12.87
CA VAL A 148 16.39 -14.63 -12.98
C VAL A 148 15.17 -15.19 -12.27
N TYR A 149 14.59 -14.38 -11.37
CA TYR A 149 13.36 -14.73 -10.66
C TYR A 149 12.20 -13.92 -11.19
N THR A 150 10.97 -14.41 -11.00
CA THR A 150 9.75 -13.66 -11.34
C THR A 150 8.78 -13.73 -10.18
N LEU A 151 8.21 -12.58 -9.81
CA LEU A 151 7.11 -12.47 -8.87
C LEU A 151 5.94 -11.75 -9.56
N ILE A 152 4.77 -12.38 -9.49
CA ILE A 152 3.52 -11.77 -9.93
C ILE A 152 2.81 -11.19 -8.72
N PHE A 153 2.29 -9.97 -8.84
CA PHE A 153 1.57 -9.31 -7.75
C PHE A 153 0.34 -8.55 -8.24
N ASP A 154 -0.71 -8.52 -7.42
CA ASP A 154 -1.89 -7.69 -7.67
C ASP A 154 -2.07 -6.73 -6.49
N ILE A 155 -2.29 -5.45 -6.78
CA ILE A 155 -2.51 -4.43 -5.75
C ILE A 155 -3.83 -3.73 -5.99
N TYR A 156 -4.65 -3.70 -4.94
CA TYR A 156 -5.93 -3.04 -4.92
C TYR A 156 -5.83 -1.70 -4.19
N LEU A 157 -5.95 -0.60 -4.93
CA LEU A 157 -6.05 0.75 -4.40
C LEU A 157 -7.51 1.09 -4.11
N PHE A 158 -7.77 1.74 -2.98
CA PHE A 158 -9.09 2.28 -2.66
C PHE A 158 -9.02 3.80 -2.55
N GLU A 159 -10.16 4.46 -2.77
CA GLU A 159 -10.24 5.92 -2.77
C GLU A 159 -9.85 6.51 -1.42
N ASP A 160 -9.13 7.63 -1.47
CA ASP A 160 -8.85 8.41 -0.27
C ASP A 160 -10.13 9.16 0.15
N ILE A 161 -10.70 8.77 1.28
CA ILE A 161 -11.93 9.37 1.82
C ILE A 161 -11.55 10.22 3.03
N GLN A 162 -12.04 11.46 3.03
CA GLN A 162 -11.83 12.37 4.15
C GLN A 162 -12.36 11.77 5.47
N GLY A 163 -11.49 11.70 6.48
CA GLY A 163 -11.83 11.18 7.80
C GLY A 163 -11.59 9.67 7.98
N LEU A 164 -11.08 8.97 6.97
CA LEU A 164 -10.67 7.57 7.10
C LEU A 164 -9.25 7.48 7.68
N ASP A 165 -9.10 6.82 8.83
CA ASP A 165 -7.78 6.54 9.38
C ASP A 165 -7.08 5.44 8.58
N VAL A 166 -6.08 5.87 7.80
CA VAL A 166 -5.21 5.01 7.00
C VAL A 166 -3.77 5.00 7.50
N SER A 167 -3.53 5.48 8.73
CA SER A 167 -2.18 5.59 9.32
C SER A 167 -1.38 4.28 9.22
N MET A 168 -2.02 3.13 9.40
CA MET A 168 -1.37 1.82 9.31
C MET A 168 -0.83 1.48 7.91
N LEU A 169 -1.34 2.14 6.86
CA LEU A 169 -0.92 1.92 5.46
C LEU A 169 0.33 2.73 5.09
N LYS A 170 0.84 3.55 6.01
CA LYS A 170 2.19 4.14 5.93
C LYS A 170 3.28 3.10 6.16
N SER A 171 2.93 1.89 6.57
CA SER A 171 3.84 0.75 6.69
C SER A 171 3.60 -0.27 5.57
N PRO A 172 4.58 -1.14 5.25
CA PRO A 172 4.43 -2.15 4.20
C PRO A 172 3.23 -3.07 4.45
N ILE A 173 2.39 -3.25 3.43
CA ILE A 173 1.24 -4.16 3.50
C ILE A 173 1.60 -5.61 3.17
N ALA A 174 2.75 -5.81 2.54
CA ALA A 174 3.29 -7.11 2.20
C ALA A 174 4.81 -7.07 2.29
N LYS A 175 5.39 -8.22 2.62
CA LYS A 175 6.83 -8.45 2.61
C LYS A 175 7.12 -9.65 1.72
N VAL A 176 8.05 -9.51 0.80
CA VAL A 176 8.51 -10.56 -0.09
C VAL A 176 9.92 -10.97 0.34
N ILE A 177 10.12 -12.27 0.51
CA ILE A 177 11.39 -12.87 0.94
C ILE A 177 11.71 -14.08 0.05
N PHE A 178 12.97 -14.49 0.02
CA PHE A 178 13.36 -15.73 -0.63
C PHE A 178 13.00 -16.94 0.24
N ASN A 179 12.36 -17.95 -0.35
CA ASN A 179 12.15 -19.25 0.27
C ASN A 179 13.15 -20.26 -0.32
N ASN A 180 13.95 -20.87 0.54
CA ASN A 180 15.00 -21.82 0.13
C ASN A 180 14.42 -23.12 -0.42
N ASP A 181 13.32 -23.60 0.15
CA ASP A 181 12.71 -24.89 -0.20
C ASP A 181 12.10 -24.85 -1.61
N SER A 182 11.39 -23.76 -1.94
CA SER A 182 10.80 -23.54 -3.27
C SER A 182 11.75 -22.85 -4.24
N ASN A 183 12.94 -22.43 -3.77
CA ASN A 183 13.93 -21.67 -4.55
C ASN A 183 13.31 -20.45 -5.26
N SER A 184 12.40 -19.74 -4.59
CA SER A 184 11.62 -18.65 -5.19
C SER A 184 11.33 -17.54 -4.19
N PHE A 185 11.02 -16.35 -4.70
CA PHE A 185 10.51 -15.27 -3.86
C PHE A 185 9.03 -15.48 -3.57
N VAL A 186 8.67 -15.41 -2.28
CA VAL A 186 7.30 -15.62 -1.79
C VAL A 186 6.93 -14.51 -0.82
N TYR A 187 5.64 -14.33 -0.59
CA TYR A 187 5.17 -13.47 0.49
C TYR A 187 5.44 -14.11 1.84
N ASP A 188 5.97 -13.33 2.78
CA ASP A 188 6.04 -13.70 4.18
C ASP A 188 4.60 -13.83 4.70
N HIS A 189 4.12 -15.06 4.82
CA HIS A 189 2.73 -15.36 5.17
C HIS A 189 2.39 -14.87 6.58
N LEU A 190 3.32 -14.98 7.55
CA LEU A 190 3.09 -14.57 8.93
C LEU A 190 2.98 -13.05 9.06
N TYR A 191 3.85 -12.32 8.36
CA TYR A 191 3.77 -10.87 8.28
C TYR A 191 2.47 -10.44 7.58
N THR A 192 2.26 -10.95 6.36
CA THR A 192 1.14 -10.58 5.49
C THR A 192 -0.21 -10.90 6.14
N TYR A 193 -0.35 -12.03 6.84
CA TYR A 193 -1.55 -12.40 7.58
C TYR A 193 -1.93 -11.36 8.65
N LYS A 194 -0.96 -10.94 9.47
CA LYS A 194 -1.19 -9.94 10.54
C LYS A 194 -1.62 -8.59 9.96
N ILE A 195 -1.05 -8.19 8.83
CA ILE A 195 -1.43 -6.94 8.16
C ILE A 195 -2.79 -7.08 7.46
N ASN A 196 -3.11 -8.24 6.90
CA ASN A 196 -4.42 -8.50 6.28
C ASN A 196 -5.58 -8.38 7.28
N GLU A 197 -5.42 -8.85 8.52
CA GLU A 197 -6.44 -8.65 9.58
C GLU A 197 -6.70 -7.16 9.86
N LYS A 198 -5.65 -6.35 9.89
CA LYS A 198 -5.75 -4.89 10.05
C LYS A 198 -6.38 -4.24 8.81
N MET A 199 -6.01 -4.69 7.61
CA MET A 199 -6.59 -4.23 6.35
C MET A 199 -8.09 -4.50 6.29
N LYS A 200 -8.58 -5.66 6.78
CA LYS A 200 -10.02 -5.96 6.86
C LYS A 200 -10.77 -4.89 7.68
N LYS A 201 -10.19 -4.42 8.78
CA LYS A 201 -10.78 -3.34 9.58
C LYS A 201 -10.85 -2.02 8.79
N ILE A 202 -9.76 -1.64 8.13
CA ILE A 202 -9.71 -0.41 7.31
C ILE A 202 -10.72 -0.49 6.17
N TYR A 203 -10.84 -1.62 5.49
CA TYR A 203 -11.84 -1.79 4.43
C TYR A 203 -13.26 -1.67 4.96
N ARG A 204 -13.55 -2.23 6.13
CA ARG A 204 -14.86 -2.07 6.79
C ARG A 204 -15.19 -0.62 7.07
N ASP A 205 -14.22 0.14 7.60
CA ASP A 205 -14.40 1.56 7.92
C ASP A 205 -14.47 2.41 6.65
N TYR A 206 -13.65 2.12 5.64
CA TYR A 206 -13.72 2.70 4.30
C TYR A 206 -15.14 2.55 3.73
N TYR A 207 -15.69 1.34 3.75
CA TYR A 207 -17.04 1.10 3.24
C TYR A 207 -18.12 1.80 4.05
N ARG A 208 -18.00 1.82 5.39
CA ARG A 208 -18.92 2.58 6.24
C ARG A 208 -18.91 4.07 5.86
N GLN A 209 -17.74 4.67 5.70
CA GLN A 209 -17.62 6.09 5.36
C GLN A 209 -18.07 6.39 3.93
N TYR A 210 -17.72 5.54 2.97
CA TYR A 210 -18.18 5.63 1.59
C TYR A 210 -19.72 5.61 1.49
N MET A 211 -20.37 4.70 2.24
CA MET A 211 -21.83 4.64 2.29
C MET A 211 -22.43 5.91 2.92
N ILE A 212 -21.80 6.49 3.94
CA ILE A 212 -22.26 7.74 4.59
C ILE A 212 -22.09 8.94 3.65
N SER A 213 -20.97 9.06 2.94
CA SER A 213 -20.71 10.18 2.01
C SER A 213 -21.55 10.12 0.74
N SER A 214 -21.98 8.92 0.33
CA SER A 214 -22.85 8.71 -0.84
C SER A 214 -24.32 9.13 -0.64
N LYS A 215 -24.70 9.75 0.49
CA LYS A 215 -26.08 10.14 0.85
C LYS A 215 -26.76 11.21 -0.03
N ASN A 216 -26.18 11.59 -1.17
CA ASN A 216 -26.91 12.18 -2.30
C ASN A 216 -27.29 11.11 -3.33
N ILE A 217 -28.06 10.10 -2.90
CA ILE A 217 -28.92 9.36 -3.81
C ILE A 217 -30.18 10.23 -3.95
N PRO A 218 -30.62 10.61 -5.16
CA PRO A 218 -31.82 11.43 -5.32
C PRO A 218 -32.97 10.83 -4.51
N ASN A 219 -33.67 11.68 -3.75
CA ASN A 219 -34.80 11.35 -2.86
C ASN A 219 -36.06 10.88 -3.62
N ASN A 220 -35.87 10.21 -4.76
CA ASN A 220 -36.89 9.39 -5.39
C ASN A 220 -36.18 8.21 -6.07
N PRO A 221 -36.30 6.96 -5.56
CA PRO A 221 -35.64 5.82 -6.18
C PRO A 221 -36.27 5.56 -7.56
N PRO A 222 -35.49 5.34 -8.63
CA PRO A 222 -36.02 4.63 -9.78
C PRO A 222 -36.38 3.24 -9.29
N GLN A 223 -37.68 2.95 -9.15
CA GLN A 223 -38.23 1.67 -8.71
C GLN A 223 -37.96 0.56 -9.74
N GLU A 224 -36.72 0.30 -10.15
CA GLU A 224 -36.45 -0.70 -11.20
C GLU A 224 -35.08 -1.41 -11.18
N TYR A 225 -34.22 -1.20 -10.18
CA TYR A 225 -32.92 -1.90 -10.19
C TYR A 225 -32.99 -3.30 -9.55
N VAL A 226 -32.30 -4.25 -10.19
CA VAL A 226 -32.16 -5.64 -9.75
C VAL A 226 -31.00 -5.77 -8.75
N VAL A 227 -31.23 -6.47 -7.64
CA VAL A 227 -30.20 -6.80 -6.63
C VAL A 227 -30.30 -8.26 -6.22
N PHE A 228 -29.17 -8.83 -5.82
CA PHE A 228 -29.06 -10.10 -5.12
C PHE A 228 -28.96 -9.84 -3.61
N GLN A 229 -29.67 -10.61 -2.80
CA GLN A 229 -29.56 -10.58 -1.34
C GLN A 229 -29.30 -12.00 -0.84
N ILE A 230 -28.72 -12.15 0.34
CA ILE A 230 -28.59 -13.49 0.97
C ILE A 230 -29.70 -13.61 1.98
N GLN A 231 -30.66 -14.50 1.73
CA GLN A 231 -31.69 -14.81 2.70
C GLN A 231 -31.11 -15.75 3.76
N LEU A 232 -31.15 -15.31 5.02
CA LEU A 232 -30.66 -16.05 6.17
C LEU A 232 -31.69 -17.09 6.63
N MET A 233 -32.96 -16.67 6.72
CA MET A 233 -34.07 -17.48 7.21
C MET A 233 -35.42 -16.83 6.92
N ALA A 234 -36.49 -17.59 7.11
CA ALA A 234 -37.87 -17.13 7.10
C ALA A 234 -38.60 -17.72 8.32
N LEU A 235 -39.27 -16.89 9.12
CA LEU A 235 -39.89 -17.28 10.38
C LEU A 235 -41.36 -16.84 10.42
N ASN A 236 -42.23 -17.65 11.04
CA ASN A 236 -43.62 -17.24 11.32
C ASN A 236 -43.68 -16.12 12.37
N ASN A 237 -42.74 -16.13 13.32
CA ASN A 237 -42.64 -15.14 14.38
C ASN A 237 -41.49 -14.18 14.12
N ARG A 238 -41.72 -12.90 14.43
CA ARG A 238 -40.74 -11.85 14.24
C ARG A 238 -39.55 -12.00 15.19
N LEU A 239 -38.34 -12.01 14.65
CA LEU A 239 -37.09 -11.89 15.39
C LEU A 239 -36.58 -10.43 15.32
N PRO A 240 -36.31 -9.76 16.46
CA PRO A 240 -35.78 -8.40 16.43
C PRO A 240 -34.43 -8.32 15.72
N LEU A 241 -34.24 -7.29 14.88
CA LEU A 241 -32.96 -7.06 14.16
C LEU A 241 -31.75 -6.84 15.09
N LYS A 242 -31.98 -6.52 16.36
CA LYS A 242 -30.93 -6.38 17.39
C LYS A 242 -30.57 -7.70 18.08
N SER A 243 -31.16 -8.82 17.66
CA SER A 243 -30.83 -10.15 18.19
C SER A 243 -29.33 -10.43 18.08
N SER A 244 -28.75 -11.06 19.10
CA SER A 244 -27.34 -11.48 19.10
C SER A 244 -27.01 -12.41 17.93
N LEU A 245 -28.01 -13.15 17.44
CA LEU A 245 -27.92 -14.00 16.26
C LEU A 245 -27.41 -13.25 15.01
N PHE A 246 -27.73 -11.96 14.90
CA PHE A 246 -27.38 -11.13 13.74
C PHE A 246 -26.11 -10.31 13.92
N SER A 247 -25.47 -10.37 15.09
CA SER A 247 -24.35 -9.48 15.47
C SER A 247 -23.15 -9.57 14.53
N GLU A 248 -22.89 -10.74 13.95
CA GLU A 248 -21.77 -11.00 13.05
C GLU A 248 -22.14 -10.93 11.55
N CYS A 249 -23.44 -10.83 11.23
CA CYS A 249 -23.96 -10.87 9.86
C CYS A 249 -23.92 -9.52 9.12
N GLY A 250 -23.58 -8.44 9.82
CA GLY A 250 -23.69 -7.08 9.30
C GLY A 250 -25.13 -6.53 9.36
N ARG A 251 -25.49 -5.64 8.44
CA ARG A 251 -26.84 -5.05 8.41
C ARG A 251 -27.85 -6.07 7.88
N VAL A 252 -28.70 -6.57 8.78
CA VAL A 252 -29.82 -7.44 8.44
C VAL A 252 -31.05 -6.58 8.09
N ASN A 253 -31.71 -6.94 7.00
CA ASN A 253 -32.99 -6.40 6.58
C ASN A 253 -34.10 -7.40 6.92
N GLU A 254 -35.28 -6.89 7.24
CA GLU A 254 -36.48 -7.67 7.52
C GLU A 254 -37.56 -7.31 6.49
N CYS A 255 -38.24 -8.33 5.96
CA CYS A 255 -39.40 -8.14 5.11
C CYS A 255 -40.49 -9.16 5.46
N TYR A 256 -41.75 -8.74 5.52
CA TYR A 256 -42.87 -9.63 5.76
C TYR A 256 -43.58 -9.97 4.44
N ILE A 257 -43.48 -11.23 4.01
CA ILE A 257 -44.01 -11.70 2.72
C ILE A 257 -44.63 -13.08 2.92
N ASN A 258 -45.91 -13.24 2.54
CA ASN A 258 -46.66 -14.51 2.58
C ASN A 258 -46.68 -15.16 3.97
N GLY A 259 -46.97 -14.39 5.02
CA GLY A 259 -47.06 -14.92 6.39
C GLY A 259 -45.73 -15.14 7.10
N LEU A 260 -44.60 -14.81 6.46
CA LEU A 260 -43.26 -15.06 6.99
C LEU A 260 -42.45 -13.77 7.09
N TYR A 261 -41.77 -13.60 8.22
CA TYR A 261 -40.67 -12.65 8.40
C TYR A 261 -39.41 -13.22 7.78
N LYS A 262 -38.97 -12.61 6.69
CA LYS A 262 -37.77 -12.99 5.95
C LYS A 262 -36.64 -12.06 6.32
N TYR A 263 -35.49 -12.65 6.64
CA TYR A 263 -34.29 -11.92 7.03
C TYR A 263 -33.24 -12.06 5.93
N THR A 264 -32.74 -10.93 5.45
CA THR A 264 -31.72 -10.90 4.39
C THR A 264 -30.54 -10.04 4.77
N VAL A 265 -29.38 -10.32 4.18
CA VAL A 265 -28.17 -9.50 4.31
C VAL A 265 -27.63 -9.08 2.96
N GLY A 266 -27.21 -7.82 2.93
CA GLY A 266 -26.58 -7.19 1.77
C GLY A 266 -27.51 -7.00 0.58
N GLU A 267 -27.08 -6.13 -0.32
CA GLU A 267 -27.69 -5.91 -1.64
C GLU A 267 -26.55 -5.86 -2.65
N PHE A 268 -26.40 -6.92 -3.42
CA PHE A 268 -25.29 -7.15 -4.30
C PHE A 268 -25.77 -7.03 -5.74
N ARG A 269 -25.05 -6.28 -6.59
CA ARG A 269 -25.36 -6.28 -8.02
C ARG A 269 -24.76 -7.45 -8.77
N SER A 270 -23.97 -8.32 -8.14
CA SER A 270 -23.29 -9.44 -8.78
C SER A 270 -23.60 -10.77 -8.09
N LEU A 271 -23.95 -11.78 -8.88
CA LEU A 271 -24.22 -13.13 -8.35
C LEU A 271 -22.97 -13.77 -7.74
N SER A 272 -21.79 -13.56 -8.34
CA SER A 272 -20.53 -14.11 -7.81
C SER A 272 -20.13 -13.49 -6.48
N HIS A 273 -20.37 -12.19 -6.28
CA HIS A 273 -20.17 -11.55 -4.99
C HIS A 273 -21.15 -12.09 -3.94
N ALA A 274 -22.43 -12.22 -4.30
CA ALA A 274 -23.43 -12.81 -3.42
C ALA A 274 -23.04 -14.26 -3.01
N LYS A 275 -22.43 -15.05 -3.90
CA LYS A 275 -21.88 -16.39 -3.58
C LYS A 275 -20.71 -16.33 -2.59
N SER A 276 -19.81 -15.37 -2.74
CA SER A 276 -18.69 -15.20 -1.81
C SER A 276 -19.17 -14.82 -0.41
N VAL A 277 -20.12 -13.90 -0.30
CA VAL A 277 -20.68 -13.49 1.00
C VAL A 277 -21.53 -14.60 1.58
N LEU A 278 -22.29 -15.34 0.76
CA LEU A 278 -23.04 -16.53 1.19
C LEU A 278 -22.12 -17.53 1.88
N SER A 279 -20.93 -17.79 1.33
CA SER A 279 -19.96 -18.71 1.94
C SER A 279 -19.54 -18.26 3.34
N GLY A 280 -19.33 -16.96 3.54
CA GLY A 280 -19.05 -16.39 4.86
C GLY A 280 -20.24 -16.50 5.82
N ILE A 281 -21.45 -16.23 5.33
CA ILE A 281 -22.70 -16.36 6.12
C ILE A 281 -22.95 -17.80 6.55
N MET A 282 -22.68 -18.78 5.67
CA MET A 282 -22.78 -20.20 6.02
C MET A 282 -21.75 -20.59 7.08
N PHE A 283 -20.53 -20.05 7.00
CA PHE A 283 -19.50 -20.25 8.03
C PHE A 283 -19.91 -19.67 9.39
N LEU A 284 -20.73 -18.61 9.43
CA LEU A 284 -21.30 -18.05 10.65
C LEU A 284 -22.48 -18.86 11.22
N GLY A 285 -22.82 -20.02 10.62
CA GLY A 285 -23.84 -20.93 11.13
C GLY A 285 -25.21 -20.83 10.43
N PHE A 286 -25.38 -19.96 9.45
CA PHE A 286 -26.60 -19.89 8.63
C PHE A 286 -26.47 -20.85 7.44
N THR A 287 -26.43 -22.15 7.73
CA THR A 287 -26.16 -23.19 6.74
C THR A 287 -27.23 -23.31 5.65
N ASP A 288 -28.46 -22.90 5.95
CA ASP A 288 -29.58 -22.88 5.01
C ASP A 288 -29.71 -21.55 4.25
N ALA A 289 -28.73 -20.64 4.40
CA ALA A 289 -28.77 -19.39 3.69
C ALA A 289 -28.67 -19.61 2.17
N PHE A 290 -29.36 -18.77 1.40
CA PHE A 290 -29.31 -18.84 -0.06
C PHE A 290 -29.48 -17.46 -0.69
N ILE A 291 -29.05 -17.35 -1.95
CA ILE A 291 -29.16 -16.10 -2.71
C ILE A 291 -30.56 -15.95 -3.27
N VAL A 292 -31.14 -14.77 -3.11
CA VAL A 292 -32.38 -14.33 -3.76
C VAL A 292 -32.08 -13.15 -4.69
N ALA A 293 -32.83 -13.02 -5.77
CA ALA A 293 -32.80 -11.84 -6.62
C ALA A 293 -34.10 -11.06 -6.48
N VAL A 294 -34.00 -9.74 -6.41
CA VAL A 294 -35.13 -8.81 -6.21
C VAL A 294 -35.04 -7.69 -7.24
N LYS A 295 -36.16 -7.38 -7.92
CA LYS A 295 -36.33 -6.17 -8.73
C LYS A 295 -37.35 -5.30 -8.02
N GLY A 296 -36.95 -4.13 -7.53
CA GLY A 296 -37.83 -3.29 -6.72
C GLY A 296 -38.24 -3.97 -5.41
N LYS A 297 -39.51 -4.37 -5.29
CA LYS A 297 -40.05 -5.09 -4.10
C LYS A 297 -40.33 -6.58 -4.36
N GLU A 298 -40.12 -7.05 -5.58
CA GLU A 298 -40.52 -8.40 -5.99
C GLU A 298 -39.31 -9.31 -6.18
N ARG A 299 -39.44 -10.56 -5.71
CA ARG A 299 -38.46 -11.60 -5.98
C ARG A 299 -38.58 -12.04 -7.44
N ILE A 300 -37.45 -12.09 -8.14
CA ILE A 300 -37.36 -12.59 -9.51
C ILE A 300 -36.46 -13.84 -9.58
N PRO A 301 -36.59 -14.67 -10.62
CA PRO A 301 -35.65 -15.75 -10.86
C PRO A 301 -34.21 -15.23 -11.03
N ILE A 302 -33.23 -15.96 -10.50
CA ILE A 302 -31.81 -15.59 -10.62
C ILE A 302 -31.39 -15.49 -12.10
N SER A 303 -31.86 -16.39 -12.96
CA SER A 303 -31.59 -16.34 -14.41
C SER A 303 -32.08 -15.05 -15.06
N LYS A 304 -33.30 -14.60 -14.70
CA LYS A 304 -33.85 -13.31 -15.15
C LYS A 304 -33.01 -12.15 -14.62
N ALA A 305 -32.56 -12.22 -13.37
CA ALA A 305 -31.70 -11.21 -12.78
C ALA A 305 -30.34 -11.10 -13.50
N LEU A 306 -29.71 -12.23 -13.82
CA LEU A 306 -28.46 -12.29 -14.59
C LEU A 306 -28.64 -11.67 -15.98
N THR A 307 -29.72 -12.01 -16.67
CA THR A 307 -30.06 -11.44 -17.99
C THR A 307 -30.20 -9.92 -17.92
N LEU A 308 -30.95 -9.40 -16.94
CA LEU A 308 -31.17 -7.97 -16.76
C LEU A 308 -29.91 -7.20 -16.35
N LEU A 309 -28.92 -7.90 -15.79
CA LEU A 309 -27.67 -7.33 -15.30
C LEU A 309 -26.48 -7.61 -16.22
N ASN A 310 -26.69 -8.27 -17.36
CA ASN A 310 -25.66 -8.72 -18.30
C ASN A 310 -24.53 -9.52 -17.61
N GLN A 311 -24.90 -10.57 -16.86
CA GLN A 311 -24.00 -11.46 -16.10
C GLN A 311 -24.13 -12.93 -16.47
#